data_AF-A0A7S3UZ71-F1
#
_entry.id   AF-A0A7S3UZ71-F1
#
_cell.length_a   1.000
_cell.length_b   1.000
_cell.length_c   1.000
_cell.angle_alpha   90.00
_cell.angle_beta   90.00
_cell.angle_gamma   90.00
#
_symmetry.space_group_name_H-M   'P 1'
#
loop_
_entity.id
_entity.type
_entity.pdbx_description
1 polymer ?
#
loop_
_entity_poly.entity_id
_entity_poly.type
_entity_poly.pdbx_seq_one_letter_code
_entity_poly.pdbx_strand_id
1 'polypeptide(L)'
;MDSAGMGDKTPLGIQRAVEIARDAINREGKSHVMLAGSLSTHPPEIPIGTAGGTYPWPPEDEIRAAYDEAALTLAKAGVDVLFLEMMKEPEKSFHAISAARDSGLPVFLGLSTRILPDNQIELFGNSHEGVPFTTEVLEKWLDAGGDSIVGVNVMHTNFSATGPTLDVVRKVWKGPLGAYPDHGHFKMPVWQFEEVDIPEAIDMVDSWIDKYDVKLVGGMLLLVISTIGLHIILFYCRLLWLEG
;
A
#
# COMPACT_ATOMS: atom_id res chain seq x y z
N MET A 1 7.82 16.10 -4.69
CA MET A 1 7.14 17.22 -3.98
C MET A 1 7.13 18.50 -4.82
N ASP A 2 7.35 18.39 -6.12
CA ASP A 2 7.61 19.50 -7.03
C ASP A 2 6.38 20.35 -7.31
N SER A 3 5.20 19.74 -7.38
CA SER A 3 3.92 20.45 -7.50
C SER A 3 3.67 21.45 -6.37
N ALA A 4 4.25 21.20 -5.18
CA ALA A 4 4.19 22.10 -4.03
C ALA A 4 5.38 23.07 -3.94
N GLY A 5 6.30 23.08 -4.92
CA GLY A 5 7.52 23.90 -4.90
C GLY A 5 8.53 23.49 -3.83
N MET A 6 8.52 22.22 -3.41
CA MET A 6 9.40 21.69 -2.35
C MET A 6 10.16 20.43 -2.78
N GLY A 7 10.38 20.25 -4.08
CA GLY A 7 11.09 19.11 -4.65
C GLY A 7 12.46 18.86 -4.02
N ASP A 8 13.26 19.92 -3.93
CA ASP A 8 14.60 19.98 -3.33
C ASP A 8 14.63 19.56 -1.84
N LYS A 9 13.49 19.62 -1.15
CA LYS A 9 13.34 19.21 0.24
C LYS A 9 12.90 17.76 0.41
N THR A 10 12.56 17.05 -0.66
CA THR A 10 12.10 15.66 -0.59
C THR A 10 13.08 14.77 0.17
N PRO A 11 14.41 14.81 -0.11
CA PRO A 11 15.35 13.95 0.60
C PRO A 11 15.44 14.26 2.10
N LEU A 12 15.47 15.55 2.45
CA LEU A 12 15.51 15.99 3.84
C LEU A 12 14.22 15.62 4.60
N GLY A 13 13.07 15.75 3.95
CA GLY A 13 11.78 15.37 4.51
C GLY A 13 11.70 13.88 4.84
N ILE A 14 12.11 13.03 3.89
CA ILE A 14 12.18 11.58 4.08
C ILE A 14 13.14 11.23 5.22
N GLN A 15 14.36 11.76 5.20
CA GLN A 15 15.35 11.49 6.25
C GLN A 15 14.79 11.86 7.63
N ARG A 16 14.17 13.04 7.75
CA ARG A 16 13.64 13.49 9.03
C ARG A 16 12.47 12.64 9.52
N ALA A 17 11.61 12.18 8.61
CA ALA A 17 10.52 11.26 8.95
C ALA A 17 11.05 9.94 9.51
N VAL A 18 12.08 9.37 8.86
CA VAL A 18 12.74 8.13 9.30
C VAL A 18 13.41 8.29 10.65
N GLU A 19 14.14 9.38 10.89
CA GLU A 19 14.74 9.70 12.19
C GLU A 19 13.69 9.73 13.31
N ILE A 20 12.59 10.44 13.10
CA ILE A 20 11.51 10.57 14.10
C ILE A 20 10.87 9.20 14.39
N ALA A 21 10.61 8.40 13.36
CA ALA A 21 10.03 7.08 13.53
C ALA A 21 10.99 6.13 14.27
N ARG A 22 12.30 6.20 13.97
CA ARG A 22 13.32 5.40 14.66
C ARG A 22 13.48 5.82 16.12
N ASP A 23 13.43 7.12 16.41
CA ASP A 23 13.43 7.64 17.78
C ASP A 23 12.24 7.11 18.58
N ALA A 24 11.05 7.04 17.96
CA ALA A 24 9.87 6.47 18.59
C ALA A 24 10.07 4.97 18.91
N ILE A 25 10.57 4.18 17.95
CA ILE A 25 10.88 2.76 18.16
C ILE A 25 11.86 2.57 19.33
N ASN A 26 12.92 3.37 19.38
CA ASN A 26 13.94 3.29 20.42
C ASN A 26 13.39 3.63 21.82
N ARG A 27 12.45 4.59 21.91
CA ARG A 27 11.83 4.99 23.19
C ARG A 27 10.87 3.95 23.74
N GLU A 28 10.13 3.27 22.87
CA GLU A 28 9.19 2.22 23.27
C GLU A 28 9.91 0.98 23.84
N GLY A 29 11.21 0.81 23.54
CA GLY A 29 12.03 -0.27 24.08
C GLY A 29 11.57 -1.67 23.66
N LYS A 30 10.73 -1.76 22.62
CA LYS A 30 10.25 -3.03 22.07
C LYS A 30 11.31 -3.63 21.17
N SER A 31 11.67 -4.89 21.41
CA SER A 31 12.38 -5.68 20.42
C SER A 31 11.43 -6.06 19.27
N HIS A 32 11.96 -6.16 18.05
CA HIS A 32 11.25 -6.64 16.86
C HIS A 32 10.22 -5.68 16.23
N VAL A 33 10.50 -4.37 16.18
CA VAL A 33 9.74 -3.42 15.35
C VAL A 33 10.53 -3.10 14.09
N MET A 34 9.93 -3.36 12.93
CA MET A 34 10.47 -2.93 11.64
C MET A 34 9.97 -1.53 11.30
N LEU A 35 10.85 -0.70 10.76
CA LEU A 35 10.52 0.58 10.17
C LEU A 35 10.32 0.41 8.67
N ALA A 36 9.09 0.60 8.20
CA ALA A 36 8.76 0.54 6.79
C ALA A 36 8.87 1.91 6.13
N GLY A 37 9.54 1.98 4.98
CA GLY A 37 9.50 3.13 4.09
C GLY A 37 8.33 3.03 3.12
N SER A 38 7.42 4.01 3.15
CA SER A 38 6.25 4.05 2.25
C SER A 38 6.61 4.69 0.90
N LEU A 39 6.20 4.06 -0.20
CA LEU A 39 6.34 4.58 -1.57
C LEU A 39 5.09 4.28 -2.38
N SER A 40 4.39 5.30 -2.91
CA SER A 40 3.11 5.10 -3.59
C SER A 40 3.07 5.59 -5.04
N THR A 41 2.08 5.11 -5.81
CA THR A 41 1.80 5.62 -7.17
C THR A 41 0.73 6.72 -7.19
N HIS A 42 0.68 7.52 -6.14
CA HIS A 42 -0.23 8.67 -6.11
C HIS A 42 0.26 9.77 -7.07
N PRO A 43 -0.62 10.35 -7.90
CA PRO A 43 -0.24 11.45 -8.78
C PRO A 43 0.22 12.68 -7.98
N PRO A 44 1.15 13.50 -8.52
CA PRO A 44 1.69 14.65 -7.81
C PRO A 44 0.67 15.77 -7.60
N GLU A 45 -0.41 15.80 -8.39
CA GLU A 45 -1.50 16.75 -8.25
C GLU A 45 -2.83 16.10 -8.67
N ILE A 46 -3.88 16.37 -7.89
CA ILE A 46 -5.27 16.04 -8.20
C ILE A 46 -6.04 17.36 -8.26
N PRO A 47 -6.25 17.95 -9.45
CA PRO A 47 -7.00 19.20 -9.57
C PRO A 47 -8.39 19.09 -8.95
N ILE A 48 -8.83 20.16 -8.27
CA ILE A 48 -10.15 20.21 -7.64
C ILE A 48 -11.24 19.93 -8.69
N GLY A 49 -12.12 18.98 -8.40
CA GLY A 49 -13.23 18.60 -9.29
C GLY A 49 -12.90 17.47 -10.29
N THR A 50 -11.69 16.92 -10.27
CA THR A 50 -11.26 15.81 -11.16
C THR A 50 -11.24 14.44 -10.46
N ALA A 51 -12.13 14.23 -9.49
CA ALA A 51 -12.29 12.94 -8.81
C ALA A 51 -12.54 11.83 -9.84
N GLY A 52 -11.63 10.86 -9.98
CA GLY A 52 -11.77 9.78 -10.97
C GLY A 52 -11.45 10.17 -12.41
N GLY A 53 -10.77 11.30 -12.63
CA GLY A 53 -10.32 11.75 -13.96
C GLY A 53 -8.83 11.51 -14.19
N THR A 54 -8.40 11.67 -15.45
CA THR A 54 -6.99 11.57 -15.84
C THR A 54 -6.19 12.76 -15.30
N TYR A 55 -5.13 12.49 -14.53
CA TYR A 55 -4.26 13.52 -13.95
C TYR A 55 -3.09 13.87 -14.87
N PRO A 56 -2.62 15.13 -14.88
CA PRO A 56 -1.37 15.47 -15.54
C PRO A 56 -0.23 14.77 -14.81
N TRP A 57 0.34 13.75 -15.46
CA TRP A 57 1.57 13.11 -15.00
C TRP A 57 2.78 13.82 -15.62
N PRO A 58 3.90 13.94 -14.88
CA PRO A 58 5.17 14.34 -15.46
C PRO A 58 5.59 13.40 -16.60
N PRO A 59 6.58 13.79 -17.42
CA PRO A 59 7.25 12.89 -18.35
C PRO A 59 7.70 11.58 -17.67
N GLU A 60 7.68 10.48 -18.42
CA GLU A 60 7.94 9.15 -17.86
C GLU A 60 9.33 9.03 -17.22
N ASP A 61 10.34 9.66 -17.81
CA ASP A 61 11.70 9.72 -17.28
C ASP A 61 11.77 10.46 -15.94
N GLU A 62 11.01 11.54 -15.77
CA GLU A 62 10.89 12.25 -14.48
C GLU A 62 10.19 11.39 -13.42
N ILE A 63 9.12 10.67 -13.79
CA ILE A 63 8.43 9.73 -12.88
C ILE A 63 9.39 8.64 -12.39
N ARG A 64 10.15 8.05 -13.32
CA ARG A 64 11.13 7.00 -13.00
C ARG A 64 12.22 7.54 -12.07
N ALA A 65 12.80 8.69 -12.41
CA ALA A 65 13.82 9.33 -11.57
C ALA A 65 13.29 9.65 -10.16
N ALA A 66 12.04 10.07 -10.04
CA ALA A 66 11.42 10.35 -8.74
C ALA A 66 11.24 9.08 -7.89
N TYR A 67 10.84 7.96 -8.49
CA TYR A 67 10.77 6.67 -7.77
C TYR A 67 12.15 6.19 -7.34
N ASP A 68 13.15 6.29 -8.22
CA ASP A 68 14.53 5.90 -7.91
C ASP A 68 15.10 6.75 -6.76
N GLU A 69 14.91 8.08 -6.79
CA GLU A 69 15.35 8.97 -5.72
C GLU A 69 14.66 8.64 -4.39
N ALA A 70 13.34 8.46 -4.40
CA ALA A 70 12.58 8.18 -3.19
C ALA A 70 12.97 6.84 -2.55
N ALA A 71 13.03 5.77 -3.34
CA ALA A 71 13.43 4.44 -2.87
C ALA A 71 14.85 4.44 -2.31
N LEU A 72 15.80 5.06 -3.03
CA LEU A 72 17.19 5.16 -2.59
C LEU A 72 17.34 6.02 -1.33
N THR A 73 16.57 7.10 -1.22
CA THR A 73 16.59 7.98 -0.05
C THR A 73 16.06 7.25 1.18
N LEU A 74 14.94 6.53 1.06
CA LEU A 74 14.40 5.70 2.14
C LEU A 74 15.41 4.65 2.60
N ALA A 75 16.05 3.96 1.65
CA ALA A 75 17.08 2.97 1.96
C ALA A 75 18.28 3.59 2.68
N LYS A 76 18.80 4.73 2.20
CA LYS A 76 19.91 5.46 2.84
C LYS A 76 19.55 6.01 4.22
N ALA A 77 18.29 6.40 4.42
CA ALA A 77 17.79 6.84 5.72
C ALA A 77 17.72 5.68 6.74
N GLY A 78 17.78 4.43 6.27
CA GLY A 78 17.89 3.24 7.11
C GLY A 78 16.54 2.66 7.51
N VAL A 79 15.57 2.61 6.58
CA VAL A 79 14.36 1.79 6.76
C VAL A 79 14.70 0.30 6.59
N ASP A 80 13.91 -0.57 7.21
CA ASP A 80 14.17 -2.02 7.25
C ASP A 80 13.52 -2.76 6.05
N VAL A 81 12.48 -2.16 5.47
CA VAL A 81 11.65 -2.71 4.39
C VAL A 81 10.99 -1.57 3.61
N LEU A 82 10.77 -1.73 2.31
CA LEU A 82 9.91 -0.84 1.52
C LEU A 82 8.49 -1.40 1.46
N PHE A 83 7.51 -0.57 1.76
CA PHE A 83 6.10 -0.90 1.62
C PHE A 83 5.54 -0.06 0.48
N LEU A 84 5.30 -0.73 -0.66
CA LEU A 84 4.70 -0.07 -1.81
C LEU A 84 3.23 0.14 -1.52
N GLU A 85 2.76 1.36 -1.68
CA GLU A 85 1.38 1.71 -1.39
C GLU A 85 0.61 2.06 -2.67
N MET A 86 -0.62 1.54 -2.77
CA MET A 86 -1.53 1.86 -3.86
C MET A 86 -0.98 1.57 -5.27
N MET A 87 -0.36 0.41 -5.53
CA MET A 87 -0.09 0.02 -6.91
C MET A 87 -1.41 -0.17 -7.66
N LYS A 88 -1.71 0.76 -8.56
CA LYS A 88 -3.04 0.91 -9.18
C LYS A 88 -3.02 1.33 -10.64
N GLU A 89 -1.84 1.50 -11.23
CA GLU A 89 -1.65 1.85 -12.65
C GLU A 89 -0.48 1.01 -13.19
N PRO A 90 -0.68 0.13 -14.19
CA PRO A 90 0.30 -0.90 -14.55
C PRO A 90 1.73 -0.39 -14.76
N GLU A 91 1.90 0.65 -15.58
CA GLU A 91 3.22 1.20 -15.94
C GLU A 91 3.87 1.94 -14.76
N LYS A 92 3.10 2.75 -14.03
CA LYS A 92 3.63 3.55 -12.91
C LYS A 92 4.00 2.64 -11.74
N SER A 93 3.18 1.63 -11.51
CA SER A 93 3.47 0.55 -10.55
C SER A 93 4.71 -0.24 -10.96
N PHE A 94 4.88 -0.58 -12.24
CA PHE A 94 6.10 -1.25 -12.70
C PHE A 94 7.36 -0.44 -12.38
N HIS A 95 7.35 0.88 -12.60
CA HIS A 95 8.47 1.76 -12.28
C HIS A 95 8.74 1.84 -10.78
N ALA A 96 7.70 2.03 -9.95
CA ALA A 96 7.84 2.06 -8.50
C ALA A 96 8.37 0.73 -7.93
N ILE A 97 7.90 -0.41 -8.46
CA ILE A 97 8.36 -1.74 -8.06
C ILE A 97 9.82 -1.95 -8.44
N SER A 98 10.22 -1.55 -9.65
CA SER A 98 11.60 -1.67 -10.12
C SER A 98 12.55 -0.83 -9.25
N ALA A 99 12.18 0.42 -8.96
CA ALA A 99 12.95 1.30 -8.07
C ALA A 99 13.09 0.71 -6.65
N ALA A 100 12.02 0.12 -6.12
CA ALA A 100 12.04 -0.51 -4.80
C ALA A 100 12.92 -1.77 -4.77
N ARG A 101 12.88 -2.61 -5.81
CA ARG A 101 13.81 -3.73 -5.98
C ARG A 101 15.26 -3.24 -5.99
N ASP A 102 15.54 -2.20 -6.79
CA ASP A 102 16.90 -1.69 -6.99
C ASP A 102 17.47 -0.98 -5.73
N SER A 103 16.62 -0.67 -4.74
CA SER A 103 17.06 -0.23 -3.41
C SER A 103 17.82 -1.30 -2.61
N GLY A 104 17.65 -2.59 -2.96
CA GLY A 104 18.26 -3.72 -2.26
C GLY A 104 17.57 -4.12 -0.95
N LEU A 105 16.45 -3.47 -0.60
CA LEU A 105 15.64 -3.82 0.57
C LEU A 105 14.55 -4.86 0.24
N PRO A 106 14.08 -5.62 1.24
CA PRO A 106 12.84 -6.37 1.10
C PRO A 106 11.67 -5.43 0.77
N VAL A 107 10.72 -5.92 -0.02
CA VAL A 107 9.58 -5.15 -0.54
C VAL A 107 8.27 -5.86 -0.20
N PHE A 108 7.33 -5.13 0.38
CA PHE A 108 5.92 -5.50 0.39
C PHE A 108 5.21 -4.80 -0.76
N LEU A 109 4.65 -5.57 -1.68
CA LEU A 109 3.89 -5.05 -2.82
C LEU A 109 2.45 -4.77 -2.40
N GLY A 110 2.12 -3.51 -2.11
CA GLY A 110 0.76 -3.08 -1.84
C GLY A 110 0.02 -2.65 -3.10
N LEU A 111 -1.13 -3.27 -3.36
CA LEU A 111 -1.96 -2.99 -4.53
C LEU A 111 -3.38 -2.57 -4.13
N SER A 112 -4.03 -1.83 -5.02
CA SER A 112 -5.38 -1.33 -4.79
C SER A 112 -6.29 -1.64 -5.96
N THR A 113 -7.49 -2.12 -5.62
CA THR A 113 -8.51 -2.56 -6.56
C THR A 113 -9.88 -2.04 -6.18
N ARG A 114 -10.81 -2.08 -7.13
CA ARG A 114 -12.24 -1.89 -6.91
C ARG A 114 -13.01 -3.02 -7.57
N ILE A 115 -14.21 -3.28 -7.07
CA ILE A 115 -15.17 -4.17 -7.71
C ILE A 115 -16.19 -3.33 -8.49
N LEU A 116 -16.45 -3.74 -9.73
CA LEU A 116 -17.47 -3.14 -10.59
C LEU A 116 -18.86 -3.75 -10.35
N PRO A 117 -19.95 -3.10 -10.81
CA PRO A 117 -21.31 -3.63 -10.68
C PRO A 117 -21.54 -5.01 -11.29
N ASP A 118 -20.72 -5.42 -12.27
CA ASP A 118 -20.75 -6.75 -12.90
C ASP A 118 -19.84 -7.78 -12.19
N ASN A 119 -19.32 -7.43 -11.01
CA ASN A 119 -18.38 -8.20 -10.19
C ASN A 119 -16.98 -8.39 -10.78
N GLN A 120 -16.62 -7.65 -11.83
CA GLN A 120 -15.24 -7.62 -12.29
C GLN A 120 -14.37 -6.81 -11.34
N ILE A 121 -13.09 -7.19 -11.23
CA ILE A 121 -12.11 -6.48 -10.41
C ILE A 121 -11.25 -5.64 -11.34
N GLU A 122 -11.11 -4.37 -10.99
CA GLU A 122 -10.23 -3.43 -11.67
C GLU A 122 -9.20 -2.86 -10.71
N LEU A 123 -8.06 -2.44 -11.23
CA LEU A 123 -7.14 -1.58 -10.51
C LEU A 123 -7.83 -0.26 -10.14
N PHE A 124 -7.49 0.29 -8.98
CA PHE A 124 -8.01 1.57 -8.50
C PHE A 124 -7.41 2.80 -9.22
N GLY A 125 -6.89 2.59 -10.44
CA GLY A 125 -6.34 3.64 -11.30
C GLY A 125 -7.42 4.61 -11.79
N ASN A 126 -6.98 5.71 -12.39
CA ASN A 126 -7.87 6.76 -12.91
C ASN A 126 -7.87 6.80 -14.45
N SER A 127 -7.62 5.64 -15.06
CA SER A 127 -7.80 5.46 -16.49
C SER A 127 -9.28 5.58 -16.86
N HIS A 128 -9.56 6.25 -17.97
CA HIS A 128 -10.93 6.45 -18.47
C HIS A 128 -11.66 5.14 -18.78
N GLU A 129 -10.90 4.10 -19.19
CA GLU A 129 -11.44 2.81 -19.60
C GLU A 129 -11.43 1.75 -18.49
N GLY A 130 -10.91 2.08 -17.30
CA GLY A 130 -10.62 1.08 -16.26
C GLY A 130 -9.50 0.12 -16.69
N VAL A 131 -8.82 -0.50 -15.73
CA VAL A 131 -7.83 -1.54 -16.03
C VAL A 131 -8.21 -2.79 -15.25
N PRO A 132 -8.60 -3.89 -15.91
CA PRO A 132 -8.88 -5.14 -15.22
C PRO A 132 -7.67 -5.61 -14.40
N PHE A 133 -7.92 -6.02 -13.16
CA PHE A 133 -6.89 -6.66 -12.33
C PHE A 133 -6.90 -8.16 -12.58
N THR A 134 -5.84 -8.66 -13.20
CA THR A 134 -5.71 -10.07 -13.59
C THR A 134 -4.43 -10.68 -13.04
N THR A 135 -4.31 -12.00 -13.14
CA THR A 135 -3.08 -12.71 -12.77
C THR A 135 -1.90 -12.25 -13.62
N GLU A 136 -2.10 -11.96 -14.91
CA GLU A 136 -1.04 -11.51 -15.82
C GLU A 136 -0.49 -10.13 -15.43
N VAL A 137 -1.35 -9.23 -14.92
CA VAL A 137 -0.90 -7.94 -14.40
C VAL A 137 -0.04 -8.14 -13.15
N LEU A 138 -0.51 -8.98 -12.23
CA LEU A 138 0.22 -9.26 -10.99
C LEU A 138 1.54 -10.00 -11.25
N GLU A 139 1.57 -10.98 -12.15
CA GLU A 139 2.80 -11.70 -12.52
C GLU A 139 3.85 -10.74 -13.08
N LYS A 140 3.47 -9.79 -13.94
CA LYS A 140 4.40 -8.75 -14.42
C LYS A 140 4.98 -7.89 -13.30
N TRP A 141 4.18 -7.56 -12.30
CA TRP A 141 4.63 -6.84 -11.12
C TRP A 141 5.53 -7.68 -10.21
N LEU A 142 5.20 -8.96 -10.03
CA LEU A 142 6.03 -9.91 -9.30
C LEU A 142 7.38 -10.11 -9.99
N ASP A 143 7.40 -10.28 -11.31
CA ASP A 143 8.63 -10.38 -12.12
C ASP A 143 9.47 -9.11 -12.03
N ALA A 144 8.82 -7.93 -12.03
CA ALA A 144 9.51 -6.66 -11.87
C ALA A 144 10.17 -6.53 -10.49
N GLY A 145 9.57 -7.04 -9.42
CA GLY A 145 10.19 -7.03 -8.10
C GLY A 145 11.18 -8.17 -7.88
N GLY A 146 10.98 -9.30 -8.54
CA GLY A 146 11.77 -10.51 -8.33
C GLY A 146 11.79 -10.95 -6.86
N ASP A 147 12.94 -11.45 -6.42
CA ASP A 147 13.13 -11.98 -5.06
C ASP A 147 13.08 -10.89 -3.97
N SER A 148 13.04 -9.61 -4.33
CA SER A 148 12.88 -8.55 -3.32
C SER A 148 11.46 -8.53 -2.74
N ILE A 149 10.45 -9.02 -3.48
CA ILE A 149 9.08 -9.08 -2.98
C ILE A 149 8.97 -10.21 -1.95
N VAL A 150 8.77 -9.82 -0.69
CA VAL A 150 8.63 -10.73 0.45
C VAL A 150 7.19 -10.85 0.95
N GLY A 151 6.27 -10.04 0.40
CA GLY A 151 4.85 -10.08 0.71
C GLY A 151 4.02 -9.25 -0.26
N VAL A 152 2.73 -9.57 -0.35
CA VAL A 152 1.75 -8.78 -1.12
C VAL A 152 0.67 -8.29 -0.16
N ASN A 153 0.23 -7.05 -0.30
CA ASN A 153 -0.80 -6.46 0.57
C ASN A 153 -1.92 -5.87 -0.28
N VAL A 154 -3.17 -6.29 -0.03
CA VAL A 154 -4.34 -5.65 -0.64
C VAL A 154 -4.72 -4.47 0.24
N MET A 155 -4.63 -3.25 -0.29
CA MET A 155 -4.84 -2.01 0.46
C MET A 155 -5.70 -1.01 -0.29
N HIS A 156 -6.27 -0.05 0.43
CA HIS A 156 -7.11 1.00 -0.16
C HIS A 156 -8.17 0.42 -1.11
N THR A 157 -8.75 -0.69 -0.68
CA THR A 157 -9.68 -1.52 -1.42
C THR A 157 -10.84 -1.74 -0.49
N ASN A 158 -12.07 -1.50 -0.94
CA ASN A 158 -13.23 -1.69 -0.08
C ASN A 158 -13.33 -3.15 0.39
N PHE A 159 -13.95 -3.36 1.55
CA PHE A 159 -14.20 -4.70 2.11
C PHE A 159 -14.73 -5.69 1.07
N SER A 160 -15.75 -5.30 0.29
CA SER A 160 -16.37 -6.15 -0.73
C SER A 160 -15.43 -6.56 -1.88
N ALA A 161 -14.41 -5.75 -2.18
CA ALA A 161 -13.42 -6.02 -3.22
C ALA A 161 -12.19 -6.77 -2.68
N THR A 162 -11.90 -6.68 -1.38
CA THR A 162 -10.68 -7.24 -0.79
C THR A 162 -10.64 -8.78 -0.93
N GLY A 163 -11.71 -9.47 -0.57
CA GLY A 163 -11.79 -10.94 -0.71
C GLY A 163 -11.60 -11.44 -2.15
N PRO A 164 -12.34 -10.91 -3.13
CA PRO A 164 -12.14 -11.22 -4.55
C PRO A 164 -10.72 -10.91 -5.07
N THR A 165 -10.10 -9.82 -4.59
CA THR A 165 -8.73 -9.47 -4.99
C THR A 165 -7.72 -10.46 -4.40
N LEU A 166 -7.90 -10.86 -3.13
CA LEU A 166 -7.09 -11.92 -2.51
C LEU A 166 -7.21 -13.26 -3.26
N ASP A 167 -8.40 -13.61 -3.77
CA ASP A 167 -8.61 -14.77 -4.63
C ASP A 167 -7.72 -14.73 -5.89
N VAL A 168 -7.61 -13.57 -6.55
CA VAL A 168 -6.72 -13.40 -7.73
C VAL A 168 -5.26 -13.50 -7.31
N VAL A 169 -4.86 -12.78 -6.25
CA VAL A 169 -3.47 -12.76 -5.77
C VAL A 169 -3.00 -14.16 -5.41
N ARG A 170 -3.81 -14.95 -4.70
CA ARG A 170 -3.48 -16.30 -4.26
C ARG A 170 -3.27 -17.31 -5.38
N LYS A 171 -3.76 -17.04 -6.60
CA LYS A 171 -3.50 -17.90 -7.76
C LYS A 171 -2.01 -17.95 -8.10
N VAL A 172 -1.30 -16.83 -7.94
CA VAL A 172 0.09 -16.68 -8.39
C VAL A 172 1.08 -16.39 -7.24
N TRP A 173 0.63 -15.82 -6.12
CA TRP A 173 1.47 -15.54 -4.95
C TRP A 173 1.18 -16.49 -3.78
N LYS A 174 2.22 -17.20 -3.34
CA LYS A 174 2.15 -18.16 -2.23
C LYS A 174 2.82 -17.66 -0.94
N GLY A 175 3.46 -16.50 -0.97
CA GLY A 175 4.10 -15.92 0.21
C GLY A 175 3.10 -15.20 1.14
N PRO A 176 3.64 -14.46 2.14
CA PRO A 176 2.84 -13.68 3.08
C PRO A 176 1.83 -12.76 2.38
N LEU A 177 0.59 -12.73 2.89
CA LEU A 177 -0.40 -11.73 2.50
C LEU A 177 -0.80 -10.83 3.64
N GLY A 178 -1.08 -9.59 3.27
CA GLY A 178 -1.83 -8.67 4.09
C GLY A 178 -3.12 -8.17 3.43
N ALA A 179 -4.02 -7.70 4.27
CA ALA A 179 -5.23 -7.01 3.88
C ALA A 179 -5.42 -5.75 4.75
N TYR A 180 -5.73 -4.65 4.09
CA TYR A 180 -5.91 -3.33 4.66
C TYR A 180 -7.10 -2.68 3.94
N PRO A 181 -8.34 -3.04 4.31
CA PRO A 181 -9.50 -2.56 3.60
C PRO A 181 -9.78 -1.08 3.93
N ASP A 182 -10.35 -0.38 2.96
CA ASP A 182 -10.98 0.92 3.19
C ASP A 182 -12.45 0.73 3.60
N HIS A 183 -12.95 1.65 4.43
CA HIS A 183 -14.36 1.75 4.78
C HIS A 183 -14.92 3.14 4.45
N GLY A 184 -16.10 3.17 3.84
CA GLY A 184 -16.67 4.37 3.24
C GLY A 184 -16.22 4.55 1.79
N HIS A 185 -16.36 5.76 1.28
CA HIS A 185 -16.00 6.08 -0.09
C HIS A 185 -15.40 7.48 -0.20
N PHE A 186 -14.46 7.63 -1.12
CA PHE A 186 -13.90 8.94 -1.40
C PHE A 186 -14.87 9.80 -2.22
N LYS A 187 -15.30 10.94 -1.66
CA LYS A 187 -16.10 11.95 -2.37
C LYS A 187 -15.38 13.29 -2.28
N MET A 188 -14.61 13.62 -3.32
CA MET A 188 -13.75 14.81 -3.37
C MET A 188 -14.39 16.07 -2.73
N PRO A 189 -13.64 16.83 -1.91
CA PRO A 189 -12.25 16.60 -1.49
C PRO A 189 -12.12 15.76 -0.22
N VAL A 190 -13.20 15.13 0.26
CA VAL A 190 -13.27 14.51 1.59
C VAL A 190 -13.55 13.01 1.50
N TRP A 191 -12.92 12.25 2.39
CA TRP A 191 -13.37 10.89 2.64
C TRP A 191 -14.71 10.93 3.38
N GLN A 192 -15.71 10.23 2.87
CA GLN A 192 -17.00 10.07 3.56
C GLN A 192 -16.93 8.77 4.35
N PHE A 193 -16.79 8.90 5.67
CA PHE A 193 -16.84 7.75 6.55
C PHE A 193 -18.28 7.27 6.65
N GLU A 194 -18.49 6.01 6.29
CA GLU A 194 -19.71 5.29 6.63
C GLU A 194 -19.50 4.57 7.96
N GLU A 195 -20.59 4.30 8.68
CA GLU A 195 -20.53 3.54 9.92
C GLU A 195 -20.12 2.10 9.59
N VAL A 196 -19.01 1.64 10.16
CA VAL A 196 -18.54 0.26 9.97
C VAL A 196 -19.43 -0.66 10.79
N ASP A 197 -20.10 -1.61 10.14
CA ASP A 197 -20.66 -2.76 10.85
C ASP A 197 -19.50 -3.63 11.33
N ILE A 198 -19.13 -3.45 12.61
CA ILE A 198 -17.96 -4.11 13.20
C ILE A 198 -18.09 -5.64 13.17
N PRO A 199 -19.23 -6.25 13.54
CA PRO A 199 -19.44 -7.68 13.34
C PRO A 199 -19.18 -8.15 11.91
N GLU A 200 -19.76 -7.48 10.91
CA GLU A 200 -19.56 -7.85 9.50
C GLU A 200 -18.09 -7.72 9.09
N ALA A 201 -17.41 -6.64 9.50
CA ALA A 201 -16.00 -6.44 9.22
C ALA A 201 -15.11 -7.52 9.83
N ILE A 202 -15.42 -7.97 11.07
CA ILE A 202 -14.70 -9.06 11.73
C ILE A 202 -14.92 -10.38 10.96
N ASP A 203 -16.16 -10.71 10.62
CA ASP A 203 -16.47 -11.93 9.86
C ASP A 203 -15.74 -11.96 8.50
N MET A 204 -15.64 -10.80 7.83
CA MET A 204 -14.88 -10.68 6.60
C MET A 204 -13.38 -10.89 6.81
N VAL A 205 -12.79 -10.26 7.84
CA VAL A 205 -11.37 -10.44 8.18
C VAL A 205 -11.06 -11.90 8.54
N ASP A 206 -11.88 -12.52 9.37
CA ASP A 206 -11.74 -13.94 9.73
C ASP A 206 -11.82 -14.82 8.49
N SER A 207 -12.74 -14.53 7.57
CA SER A 207 -12.81 -15.25 6.29
C SER A 207 -11.54 -15.12 5.45
N TRP A 208 -10.86 -13.97 5.49
CA TRP A 208 -9.61 -13.76 4.75
C TRP A 208 -8.44 -14.50 5.39
N ILE A 209 -8.38 -14.52 6.72
CA ILE A 209 -7.40 -15.29 7.48
C ILE A 209 -7.58 -16.78 7.18
N ASP A 210 -8.80 -17.30 7.28
CA ASP A 210 -9.08 -18.73 7.11
C ASP A 210 -8.91 -19.20 5.66
N LYS A 211 -9.44 -18.44 4.69
CA LYS A 211 -9.45 -18.85 3.28
C LYS A 211 -8.12 -18.59 2.58
N TYR A 212 -7.43 -17.51 2.95
CA TYR A 212 -6.24 -17.05 2.23
C TYR A 212 -4.99 -17.00 3.08
N ASP A 213 -5.03 -17.37 4.35
CA ASP A 213 -3.87 -17.31 5.23
C ASP A 213 -3.25 -15.91 5.29
N VAL A 214 -4.10 -14.88 5.44
CA VAL A 214 -3.67 -13.50 5.63
C VAL A 214 -2.95 -13.38 6.99
N LYS A 215 -1.74 -12.83 6.98
CA LYS A 215 -0.86 -12.69 8.16
C LYS A 215 -0.76 -11.26 8.69
N LEU A 216 -1.18 -10.28 7.87
CA LEU A 216 -1.10 -8.87 8.19
C LEU A 216 -2.48 -8.23 7.96
N VAL A 217 -3.07 -7.66 9.01
CA VAL A 217 -4.36 -6.96 8.93
C VAL A 217 -4.18 -5.54 9.48
N GLY A 218 -4.66 -4.52 8.78
CA GLY A 218 -4.64 -3.11 9.21
C GLY A 218 -5.82 -2.30 8.65
N GLY A 219 -5.80 -0.97 8.75
CA GLY A 219 -6.81 -0.11 8.07
C GLY A 219 -6.45 1.38 7.92
N MET A 220 -6.99 2.01 6.85
CA MET A 220 -7.07 3.45 6.49
C MET A 220 -6.66 4.47 7.54
N LEU A 221 -7.57 4.50 8.48
CA LEU A 221 -7.83 5.50 9.48
C LEU A 221 -9.03 4.87 10.18
N LEU A 222 -8.83 4.39 11.41
CA LEU A 222 -9.81 3.66 12.21
C LEU A 222 -10.03 2.18 11.81
N LEU A 223 -9.22 1.31 12.40
CA LEU A 223 -9.69 -0.01 12.83
C LEU A 223 -8.93 -0.39 14.11
N VAL A 224 -9.62 -0.18 15.23
CA VAL A 224 -9.28 -0.76 16.52
C VAL A 224 -9.77 -2.21 16.46
N ILE A 225 -8.87 -3.19 16.55
CA ILE A 225 -9.26 -4.52 17.01
C ILE A 225 -8.76 -4.66 18.44
N SER A 226 -9.73 -4.60 19.34
CA SER A 226 -9.57 -4.87 20.75
C SER A 226 -9.32 -6.36 20.95
N THR A 227 -8.11 -6.70 21.39
CA THR A 227 -7.95 -7.47 22.62
C THR A 227 -6.56 -7.21 23.17
N ILE A 228 -6.53 -6.73 24.42
CA ILE A 228 -5.35 -6.42 25.25
C ILE A 228 -4.79 -4.99 25.06
N GLY A 229 -5.38 -4.04 25.79
CA GLY A 229 -4.63 -3.02 26.55
C GLY A 229 -3.94 -1.86 25.83
N LEU A 230 -4.43 -0.66 26.14
CA LEU A 230 -3.79 0.67 26.10
C LEU A 230 -3.72 1.44 24.76
N HIS A 231 -4.15 2.69 24.86
CA HIS A 231 -4.26 3.71 23.82
C HIS A 231 -2.91 4.24 23.34
N ILE A 232 -2.77 4.40 22.01
CA ILE A 232 -2.26 5.56 21.25
C ILE A 232 -2.07 5.12 19.79
N ILE A 233 -2.53 5.95 18.84
CA ILE A 233 -2.49 5.70 17.40
C ILE A 233 -1.04 5.86 16.91
N LEU A 234 -0.45 4.74 16.49
CA LEU A 234 0.77 4.61 15.69
C LEU A 234 0.59 3.32 14.87
N PHE A 235 1.01 3.32 13.60
CA PHE A 235 1.00 2.14 12.73
C PHE A 235 1.73 0.98 13.44
N TYR A 236 0.97 0.07 14.03
CA TYR A 236 1.48 -1.13 14.66
C TYR A 236 0.97 -2.33 13.87
N CYS A 237 1.64 -2.63 12.75
CA CYS A 237 1.52 -3.95 12.15
C CYS A 237 2.24 -4.95 13.04
N ARG A 238 1.49 -5.72 13.83
CA ARG A 238 2.05 -6.91 14.47
C ARG A 238 2.21 -7.98 13.39
N LEU A 239 3.41 -8.09 12.82
CA LEU A 239 3.79 -9.25 12.01
C LEU A 239 3.71 -10.49 12.89
N LEU A 240 2.65 -11.27 12.76
CA LEU A 240 2.58 -12.61 13.33
C LEU A 240 3.41 -13.52 12.43
N TRP A 241 4.70 -13.62 12.70
CA TRP A 241 5.50 -14.74 12.21
C TRP A 241 5.06 -15.97 13.01
N LEU A 242 4.14 -16.75 12.44
CA LEU A 242 3.87 -18.08 12.96
C LEU A 242 5.07 -18.94 12.57
N GLU A 243 5.98 -19.18 13.52
CA GLU A 243 7.01 -20.19 13.36
C GLU A 243 6.35 -21.54 13.06
N GLY A 244 6.72 -22.12 11.93
CA GLY A 244 6.45 -23.49 11.51
C GLY A 244 7.66 -24.02 10.76
#